data_AF-A0A933AIR7-F1
#
_entry.id   AF-A0A933AIR7-F1
#
_cell.length_a   1.000
_cell.length_b   1.000
_cell.length_c   1.000
_cell.angle_alpha   90.00
_cell.angle_beta   90.00
_cell.angle_gamma   90.00
#
_symmetry.space_group_name_H-M   'P 1'
#
loop_
_entity.id
_entity.type
_entity.pdbx_description
1 polymer ?
#
loop_
_entity_poly.entity_id
_entity_poly.type
_entity_poly.pdbx_seq_one_letter_code
_entity_poly.pdbx_strand_id
1 'polypeptide(L)'
;MANRVLVIGLDSAPLAWVQKWAAEGRIPNLKRLMDRGATGILRTVNPPLSPAAWSSFATGLLPGKHGVFDHIYRRPGSYQLAPANSKMRGGKPVWQIISEYGGSVGIINVPETYPPMKVNGFLISGMDTPSDDADFAYPAELKAELQSAVGGYKVFGLRSKENLDRSIAGMHETIPMRVRAGQYLWESHRPDFMTLVFMETDVIQHKCWKYMDAAHPEYAANAADRGRYADTIPGVYSRIDEALGPWLNALDDDTTVIIMSDHGAGPLNKFLHLNNWLVREGFMHFKPSALARLKHAAFQLGFTPANMIDLITALRLGLVDTATNKIKSEMAQKERVTLAQRVFLSWDDVDWSRTVAYTLGGNYTGVYVNLRGREPQGCVTPGAEYEALRDRLADRLRQWRDPDTGQPIADRVYRREEIHAGPYADRAPDVIFTSVDEAYVGFGGHEFASNVLMATSALFNAHHRMDGMISLTGRGIRPGSLATRQIIDVAPTVLHLLGYPVPPDMDGRVMDNALSLDFLNAHPVQVGEAVGAISAAPESGYSDKDETEVLGRLADLGYL
;
A
#
# COMPACT_ATOMS: atom_id res chain seq x y z
N MET A 1 -22.85 -13.72 -26.45
CA MET A 1 -21.38 -13.80 -26.31
C MET A 1 -21.06 -13.43 -24.88
N ALA A 2 -20.06 -14.05 -24.25
CA ALA A 2 -19.72 -13.78 -22.85
C ALA A 2 -18.94 -12.46 -22.78
N ASN A 3 -19.38 -11.53 -21.93
CA ASN A 3 -18.65 -10.29 -21.67
C ASN A 3 -17.35 -10.62 -20.95
N ARG A 4 -16.25 -9.95 -21.31
CA ARG A 4 -14.96 -10.11 -20.62
C ARG A 4 -14.50 -8.81 -20.01
N VAL A 5 -13.79 -8.87 -18.89
CA VAL A 5 -13.28 -7.70 -18.19
C VAL A 5 -11.78 -7.85 -17.94
N LEU A 6 -11.00 -6.88 -18.43
CA LEU A 6 -9.57 -6.76 -18.17
C LEU A 6 -9.32 -5.52 -17.30
N VAL A 7 -8.80 -5.72 -16.09
CA VAL A 7 -8.34 -4.65 -15.21
C VAL A 7 -6.82 -4.52 -15.31
N ILE A 8 -6.35 -3.31 -15.61
CA ILE A 8 -4.94 -2.92 -15.52
C ILE A 8 -4.79 -1.98 -14.32
N GLY A 9 -4.09 -2.46 -13.30
CA GLY A 9 -3.75 -1.69 -12.12
C GLY A 9 -2.44 -0.94 -12.30
N LEU A 10 -2.50 0.39 -12.23
CA LEU A 10 -1.34 1.27 -12.13
C LEU A 10 -1.25 1.72 -10.67
N ASP A 11 -0.49 1.00 -9.85
CA ASP A 11 -0.45 1.26 -8.41
C ASP A 11 -0.04 2.72 -8.14
N SER A 12 -0.79 3.41 -7.28
CA SER A 12 -0.50 4.79 -6.87
C SER A 12 -0.56 5.85 -7.98
N ALA A 13 -1.31 5.66 -9.07
CA ALA A 13 -1.37 6.64 -10.18
C ALA A 13 -2.34 7.83 -9.93
N PRO A 14 -1.84 9.08 -9.84
CA PRO A 14 -2.69 10.26 -9.68
C PRO A 14 -3.23 10.75 -11.03
N LEU A 15 -4.56 10.90 -11.15
CA LEU A 15 -5.24 11.24 -12.41
C LEU A 15 -4.67 12.49 -13.11
N ALA A 16 -4.40 13.55 -12.36
CA ALA A 16 -3.93 14.81 -12.92
C ALA A 16 -2.58 14.68 -13.65
N TRP A 17 -1.67 13.86 -13.09
CA TRP A 17 -0.37 13.59 -13.72
C TRP A 17 -0.49 12.65 -14.92
N VAL A 18 -1.33 11.61 -14.81
CA VAL A 18 -1.63 10.73 -15.94
C VAL A 18 -2.21 11.53 -17.12
N GLN A 19 -3.16 12.43 -16.86
CA GLN A 19 -3.73 13.31 -17.88
C GLN A 19 -2.69 14.26 -18.48
N LYS A 20 -1.78 14.81 -17.66
CA LYS A 20 -0.67 15.64 -18.13
C LYS A 20 0.23 14.86 -19.10
N TRP A 21 0.69 13.66 -18.72
CA TRP A 21 1.55 12.85 -19.59
C TRP A 21 0.83 12.36 -20.85
N ALA A 22 -0.49 12.14 -20.78
CA ALA A 22 -1.31 11.88 -21.94
C ALA A 22 -1.36 13.08 -22.91
N ALA A 23 -1.54 14.30 -22.38
CA ALA A 23 -1.53 15.53 -23.18
C ALA A 23 -0.14 15.81 -23.81
N GLU A 24 0.94 15.45 -23.12
CA GLU A 24 2.32 15.51 -23.62
C GLU A 24 2.65 14.41 -24.65
N GLY A 25 1.72 13.49 -24.94
CA GLY A 25 1.92 12.41 -25.90
C GLY A 25 2.81 11.26 -25.39
N ARG A 26 3.06 11.18 -24.08
CA ARG A 26 3.95 10.18 -23.47
C ARG A 26 3.31 8.81 -23.27
N ILE A 27 1.97 8.77 -23.20
CA ILE A 27 1.16 7.55 -22.99
C ILE A 27 -0.01 7.47 -23.99
N PRO A 28 0.27 7.41 -25.31
CA PRO A 28 -0.76 7.51 -26.35
C PRO A 28 -1.79 6.36 -26.32
N ASN A 29 -1.42 5.15 -25.88
CA ASN A 29 -2.34 4.01 -25.86
C ASN A 29 -3.37 4.13 -24.73
N LEU A 30 -2.92 4.49 -23.52
CA LEU A 30 -3.76 4.80 -22.36
C LEU A 30 -4.62 6.04 -22.62
N LYS A 31 -4.05 7.08 -23.24
CA LYS A 31 -4.83 8.27 -23.66
C LYS A 31 -6.02 7.87 -24.54
N ARG A 32 -5.78 7.03 -25.55
CA ARG A 32 -6.84 6.60 -26.47
C ARG A 32 -7.97 5.85 -25.75
N LEU A 33 -7.65 5.06 -24.71
CA LEU A 33 -8.67 4.43 -23.87
C LEU A 33 -9.45 5.48 -23.07
N MET A 34 -8.75 6.39 -22.38
CA MET A 34 -9.39 7.47 -21.62
C MET A 34 -10.30 8.35 -22.49
N ASP A 35 -9.87 8.73 -23.69
CA ASP A 35 -10.64 9.56 -24.62
C ASP A 35 -11.95 8.87 -25.08
N ARG A 36 -11.96 7.54 -25.13
CA ARG A 36 -13.13 6.72 -25.55
C ARG A 36 -13.92 6.17 -24.37
N GLY A 37 -13.47 6.45 -23.15
CA GLY A 37 -13.95 5.84 -21.93
C GLY A 37 -14.65 6.78 -20.98
N ALA A 38 -15.10 6.24 -19.85
CA ALA A 38 -15.54 7.00 -18.69
C ALA A 38 -14.34 7.17 -17.74
N THR A 39 -13.80 8.38 -17.60
CA THR A 39 -12.60 8.64 -16.80
C THR A 39 -12.88 9.60 -15.66
N GLY A 40 -12.38 9.28 -14.46
CA GLY A 40 -12.57 10.11 -13.26
C GLY A 40 -11.68 9.71 -12.11
N ILE A 41 -11.92 10.35 -10.95
CA ILE A 41 -11.22 10.05 -9.71
C ILE A 41 -11.76 8.76 -9.11
N LEU A 42 -10.84 7.87 -8.72
CA LEU A 42 -11.14 6.72 -7.87
C LEU A 42 -10.57 6.99 -6.48
N ARG A 43 -11.45 7.33 -5.54
CA ARG A 43 -11.07 7.58 -4.15
C ARG A 43 -10.86 6.25 -3.43
N THR A 44 -9.71 6.15 -2.77
CA THR A 44 -9.33 4.98 -1.98
C THR A 44 -9.99 4.98 -0.60
N VAL A 45 -9.66 3.98 0.21
CA VAL A 45 -10.12 3.83 1.60
C VAL A 45 -9.14 4.47 2.58
N ASN A 46 -9.55 4.64 3.83
CA ASN A 46 -8.62 5.04 4.89
C ASN A 46 -8.03 3.77 5.55
N PRO A 47 -6.71 3.65 5.79
CA PRO A 47 -5.68 4.53 5.25
C PRO A 47 -5.45 4.29 3.74
N PRO A 48 -4.91 5.28 3.02
CA PRO A 48 -4.59 5.16 1.60
C PRO A 48 -3.32 4.32 1.40
N LEU A 49 -3.35 3.05 1.78
CA LEU A 49 -2.24 2.10 1.67
C LEU A 49 -2.65 0.92 0.79
N SER A 50 -1.71 0.41 -0.02
CA SER A 50 -1.99 -0.63 -1.01
C SER A 50 -2.69 -1.88 -0.44
N PRO A 51 -2.35 -2.43 0.74
CA PRO A 51 -3.04 -3.60 1.30
C PRO A 51 -4.51 -3.36 1.61
N ALA A 52 -4.82 -2.20 2.17
CA ALA A 52 -6.19 -1.80 2.47
C ALA A 52 -6.96 -1.57 1.16
N ALA A 53 -6.36 -0.83 0.23
CA ALA A 53 -6.96 -0.46 -1.04
C ALA A 53 -7.20 -1.68 -1.94
N TRP A 54 -6.21 -2.55 -2.16
CA TRP A 54 -6.36 -3.76 -2.98
C TRP A 54 -7.29 -4.80 -2.34
N SER A 55 -7.33 -4.90 -1.01
CA SER A 55 -8.34 -5.73 -0.32
C SER A 55 -9.76 -5.17 -0.50
N SER A 56 -9.92 -3.84 -0.48
CA SER A 56 -11.18 -3.15 -0.74
C SER A 56 -11.62 -3.28 -2.21
N PHE A 57 -10.69 -3.15 -3.17
CA PHE A 57 -10.92 -3.46 -4.58
C PHE A 57 -11.40 -4.89 -4.77
N ALA A 58 -10.71 -5.84 -4.12
CA ALA A 58 -11.01 -7.25 -4.27
C ALA A 58 -12.40 -7.60 -3.74
N THR A 59 -12.80 -7.05 -2.59
CA THR A 59 -13.99 -7.51 -1.86
C THR A 59 -15.20 -6.59 -2.00
N GLY A 60 -15.01 -5.34 -2.41
CA GLY A 60 -16.05 -4.31 -2.34
C GLY A 60 -16.41 -3.90 -0.90
N LEU A 61 -15.57 -4.25 0.09
CA LEU A 61 -15.77 -3.98 1.51
C LEU A 61 -14.80 -2.91 2.00
N LEU A 62 -15.20 -2.17 3.04
CA LEU A 62 -14.31 -1.26 3.76
C LEU A 62 -13.33 -2.00 4.70
N PRO A 63 -12.19 -1.38 5.08
CA PRO A 63 -11.19 -2.00 5.95
C PRO A 63 -11.71 -2.54 7.28
N GLY A 64 -12.67 -1.87 7.93
CA GLY A 64 -13.32 -2.39 9.14
C GLY A 64 -14.07 -3.72 8.96
N LYS A 65 -14.48 -4.06 7.72
CA LYS A 65 -15.15 -5.32 7.38
C LYS A 65 -14.20 -6.42 6.91
N HIS A 66 -13.13 -6.09 6.20
CA HIS A 66 -12.16 -7.10 5.73
C HIS A 66 -10.90 -7.23 6.60
N GLY A 67 -10.65 -6.29 7.51
CA GLY A 67 -9.63 -6.40 8.56
C GLY A 67 -8.18 -6.19 8.13
N VAL A 68 -7.94 -5.66 6.92
CA VAL A 68 -6.61 -5.33 6.38
C VAL A 68 -6.48 -3.81 6.32
N PHE A 69 -5.50 -3.27 7.03
CA PHE A 69 -5.29 -1.82 7.14
C PHE A 69 -3.90 -1.37 6.66
N ASP A 70 -2.91 -2.25 6.73
CA ASP A 70 -1.50 -1.96 6.44
C ASP A 70 -0.82 -3.28 6.03
N HIS A 71 0.41 -3.22 5.51
CA HIS A 71 1.25 -4.38 5.17
C HIS A 71 1.64 -5.19 6.39
N ILE A 72 1.47 -4.60 7.57
CA ILE A 72 1.79 -5.18 8.85
C ILE A 72 0.60 -5.05 9.79
N TYR A 73 0.50 -5.98 10.73
CA TYR A 73 -0.50 -5.97 11.78
C TYR A 73 0.16 -6.18 13.13
N ARG A 74 -0.49 -5.69 14.18
CA ARG A 74 -0.10 -5.99 15.56
C ARG A 74 -0.58 -7.39 15.91
N ARG A 75 0.34 -8.30 16.29
CA ARG A 75 -0.04 -9.63 16.76
C ARG A 75 -0.98 -9.53 17.97
N PRO A 76 -2.07 -10.32 18.02
CA PRO A 76 -3.02 -10.29 19.13
C PRO A 76 -2.32 -10.43 20.49
N GLY A 77 -2.70 -9.59 21.46
CA GLY A 77 -2.14 -9.65 22.82
C GLY A 77 -0.65 -9.28 22.93
N SER A 78 -0.07 -8.61 21.93
CA SER A 78 1.33 -8.20 21.94
C SER A 78 1.54 -6.77 21.46
N TYR A 79 2.76 -6.24 21.63
CA TYR A 79 3.23 -5.01 20.98
C TYR A 79 4.07 -5.28 19.72
N GLN A 80 4.07 -6.52 19.21
CA GLN A 80 4.89 -6.91 18.07
C GLN A 80 4.12 -6.81 16.76
N LEU A 81 4.82 -6.36 15.72
CA LEU A 81 4.32 -6.31 14.35
C LEU A 81 4.68 -7.59 13.59
N ALA A 82 3.80 -8.00 12.68
CA ALA A 82 4.03 -9.09 11.74
C ALA A 82 3.45 -8.72 10.36
N PRO A 83 3.98 -9.25 9.26
CA PRO A 83 3.46 -8.98 7.93
C PRO A 83 2.09 -9.62 7.73
N ALA A 84 1.17 -8.85 7.13
CA ALA A 84 -0.13 -9.29 6.69
C ALA A 84 -0.04 -10.01 5.34
N ASN A 85 -1.07 -10.79 5.01
CA ASN A 85 -1.21 -11.45 3.72
C ASN A 85 -2.67 -11.82 3.42
N SER A 86 -2.89 -12.49 2.29
CA SER A 86 -4.23 -12.83 1.80
C SER A 86 -5.12 -13.60 2.79
N LYS A 87 -4.54 -14.41 3.70
CA LYS A 87 -5.31 -15.18 4.70
C LYS A 87 -5.93 -14.28 5.77
N MET A 88 -5.38 -13.09 5.97
CA MET A 88 -5.85 -12.13 6.96
C MET A 88 -6.97 -11.24 6.44
N ARG A 89 -7.33 -11.37 5.16
CA ARG A 89 -8.47 -10.67 4.57
C ARG A 89 -9.77 -11.44 4.82
N GLY A 90 -10.72 -10.76 5.45
CA GLY A 90 -12.11 -11.21 5.56
C GLY A 90 -12.92 -10.89 4.31
N GLY A 91 -14.00 -11.64 4.10
CA GLY A 91 -14.88 -11.51 2.92
C GLY A 91 -14.34 -12.23 1.67
N LYS A 92 -15.22 -12.50 0.69
CA LYS A 92 -14.81 -13.13 -0.58
C LYS A 92 -14.33 -12.08 -1.56
N PRO A 93 -13.15 -12.27 -2.18
CA PRO A 93 -12.76 -11.44 -3.29
C PRO A 93 -13.60 -11.77 -4.54
N VAL A 94 -13.73 -10.79 -5.44
CA VAL A 94 -14.55 -10.84 -6.66
C VAL A 94 -14.21 -12.03 -7.55
N TRP A 95 -12.93 -12.41 -7.62
CA TRP A 95 -12.48 -13.56 -8.41
C TRP A 95 -12.90 -14.91 -7.81
N GLN A 96 -13.08 -14.99 -6.49
CA GLN A 96 -13.67 -16.17 -5.86
C GLN A 96 -15.16 -16.25 -6.18
N ILE A 97 -15.88 -15.13 -6.10
CA ILE A 97 -17.31 -15.06 -6.41
C ILE A 97 -17.55 -15.49 -7.87
N ILE A 98 -16.77 -14.95 -8.83
CA ILE A 98 -16.84 -15.33 -10.25
C ILE A 98 -16.57 -16.84 -10.42
N SER A 99 -15.54 -17.38 -9.75
CA SER A 99 -15.23 -18.81 -9.80
C SER A 99 -16.37 -19.69 -9.28
N GLU A 100 -17.04 -19.28 -8.21
CA GLU A 100 -18.19 -20.00 -7.63
C GLU A 100 -19.41 -20.00 -8.56
N TYR A 101 -19.57 -18.96 -9.39
CA TYR A 101 -20.55 -18.93 -10.48
C TYR A 101 -20.08 -19.64 -11.76
N GLY A 102 -18.91 -20.28 -11.74
CA GLY A 102 -18.35 -21.04 -12.86
C GLY A 102 -17.61 -20.19 -13.90
N GLY A 103 -17.43 -18.88 -13.67
CA GLY A 103 -16.63 -18.00 -14.53
C GLY A 103 -15.13 -18.24 -14.35
N SER A 104 -14.37 -18.01 -15.41
CA SER A 104 -12.91 -18.17 -15.43
C SER A 104 -12.21 -16.86 -15.05
N VAL A 105 -11.17 -16.93 -14.21
CA VAL A 105 -10.46 -15.74 -13.71
C VAL A 105 -8.94 -15.86 -13.86
N GLY A 106 -8.29 -14.72 -14.07
CA GLY A 106 -6.83 -14.58 -14.07
C GLY A 106 -6.38 -13.43 -13.18
N ILE A 107 -5.63 -13.70 -12.12
CA ILE A 107 -5.18 -12.66 -11.19
C ILE A 107 -3.67 -12.59 -11.22
N ILE A 108 -3.09 -11.44 -11.53
CA ILE A 108 -1.64 -11.27 -11.69
C ILE A 108 -1.17 -10.07 -10.89
N ASN A 109 -0.31 -10.34 -9.91
CA ASN A 109 0.40 -9.34 -9.10
C ASN A 109 -0.45 -8.41 -8.24
N VAL A 110 -1.75 -8.70 -8.05
CA VAL A 110 -2.59 -7.95 -7.10
C VAL A 110 -2.04 -8.13 -5.68
N PRO A 111 -1.72 -7.07 -4.92
CA PRO A 111 -1.29 -7.19 -3.53
C PRO A 111 -2.31 -7.94 -2.65
N GLU A 112 -1.86 -8.52 -1.54
CA GLU A 112 -2.66 -9.32 -0.60
C GLU A 112 -3.24 -10.58 -1.26
N THR A 113 -2.45 -11.27 -2.09
CA THR A 113 -2.87 -12.51 -2.77
C THR A 113 -1.95 -13.69 -2.53
N TYR A 114 -0.93 -13.55 -1.67
CA TYR A 114 -0.12 -14.64 -1.17
C TYR A 114 -0.67 -15.21 0.15
N PRO A 115 -0.67 -16.53 0.36
CA PRO A 115 -0.43 -17.55 -0.67
C PRO A 115 -1.58 -17.54 -1.70
N PRO A 116 -1.29 -17.96 -2.94
CA PRO A 116 -2.28 -17.97 -4.00
C PRO A 116 -3.43 -18.91 -3.66
N MET A 117 -4.66 -18.39 -3.71
CA MET A 117 -5.85 -19.21 -3.47
C MET A 117 -6.25 -19.98 -4.73
N LYS A 118 -7.02 -21.06 -4.54
CA LYS A 118 -7.63 -21.80 -5.65
C LYS A 118 -8.72 -20.96 -6.30
N VAL A 119 -8.73 -20.93 -7.62
CA VAL A 119 -9.73 -20.23 -8.45
C VAL A 119 -10.07 -21.08 -9.67
N ASN A 120 -11.19 -20.80 -10.34
CA ASN A 120 -11.46 -21.36 -11.66
C ASN A 120 -10.64 -20.58 -12.69
N GLY A 121 -9.43 -21.03 -13.00
CA GLY A 121 -8.46 -20.30 -13.83
C GLY A 121 -7.09 -20.25 -13.16
N PHE A 122 -6.48 -19.07 -13.10
CA PHE A 122 -5.11 -18.92 -12.59
C PHE A 122 -4.92 -17.70 -11.68
N LEU A 123 -3.91 -17.78 -10.81
CA LEU A 123 -3.51 -16.69 -9.92
C LEU A 123 -1.98 -16.67 -9.75
N ILE A 124 -1.37 -15.51 -9.93
CA ILE A 124 0.02 -15.16 -9.64
C ILE A 124 -0.02 -14.07 -8.57
N SER A 125 0.49 -14.40 -7.38
CA SER A 125 0.39 -13.55 -6.19
C SER A 125 1.22 -12.26 -6.26
N GLY A 126 0.88 -11.30 -5.40
CA GLY A 126 1.40 -9.93 -5.42
C GLY A 126 2.55 -9.66 -4.43
N MET A 127 2.56 -8.44 -3.87
CA MET A 127 3.68 -7.89 -3.10
C MET A 127 4.02 -8.69 -1.82
N ASP A 128 3.05 -9.39 -1.29
CA ASP A 128 3.14 -10.21 -0.09
C ASP A 128 3.82 -11.57 -0.33
N THR A 129 4.20 -11.90 -1.56
CA THR A 129 4.96 -13.13 -1.87
C THR A 129 6.39 -13.10 -1.30
N PRO A 130 6.80 -14.05 -0.43
CA PRO A 130 8.10 -14.01 0.26
C PRO A 130 9.30 -13.84 -0.66
N SER A 131 9.40 -14.68 -1.70
CA SER A 131 10.47 -14.67 -2.69
C SER A 131 9.99 -15.21 -4.03
N ASP A 132 10.79 -15.03 -5.09
CA ASP A 132 10.50 -15.62 -6.40
C ASP A 132 10.57 -17.17 -6.38
N ASP A 133 11.17 -17.79 -5.36
CA ASP A 133 11.17 -19.25 -5.18
C ASP A 133 9.89 -19.75 -4.48
N ALA A 134 9.18 -18.88 -3.76
CA ALA A 134 7.97 -19.24 -3.03
C ALA A 134 6.86 -19.72 -3.97
N ASP A 135 5.90 -20.51 -3.47
CA ASP A 135 4.74 -20.98 -4.25
C ASP A 135 3.74 -19.87 -4.53
N PHE A 136 4.14 -19.00 -5.45
CA PHE A 136 3.44 -17.76 -5.77
C PHE A 136 2.33 -17.93 -6.81
N ALA A 137 2.19 -19.11 -7.42
CA ALA A 137 1.27 -19.36 -8.52
C ALA A 137 0.26 -20.48 -8.22
N TYR A 138 -0.96 -20.32 -8.71
CA TYR A 138 -1.99 -21.33 -8.81
C TYR A 138 -2.50 -21.43 -10.26
N PRO A 139 -2.67 -22.63 -10.82
CA PRO A 139 -2.20 -23.90 -10.27
C PRO A 139 -0.66 -23.93 -10.22
N ALA A 140 -0.06 -24.85 -9.46
CA ALA A 140 1.40 -24.84 -9.20
C ALA A 140 2.22 -25.01 -10.49
N GLU A 141 1.66 -25.73 -11.47
CA GLU A 141 2.23 -25.99 -12.79
C GLU A 141 2.39 -24.71 -13.63
N LEU A 142 1.67 -23.64 -13.29
CA LEU A 142 1.72 -22.36 -14.00
C LEU A 142 3.13 -21.76 -14.02
N LYS A 143 3.94 -21.99 -12.97
CA LYS A 143 5.34 -21.54 -12.96
C LYS A 143 6.14 -22.14 -14.13
N ALA A 144 5.97 -23.44 -14.38
CA ALA A 144 6.65 -24.13 -15.47
C ALA A 144 6.11 -23.70 -16.84
N GLU A 145 4.80 -23.46 -16.94
CA GLU A 145 4.16 -22.89 -18.13
C GLU A 145 4.77 -21.52 -18.49
N LEU A 146 4.86 -20.60 -17.53
CA LEU A 146 5.46 -19.28 -17.71
C LEU A 146 6.95 -19.36 -18.06
N GLN A 147 7.68 -20.30 -17.46
CA GLN A 147 9.07 -20.56 -17.83
C GLN A 147 9.21 -20.93 -19.30
N SER A 148 8.33 -21.81 -19.80
CA SER A 148 8.35 -22.26 -21.20
C SER A 148 7.84 -21.21 -22.18
N ALA A 149 6.79 -20.47 -21.82
CA ALA A 149 6.08 -19.59 -22.74
C ALA A 149 6.71 -18.20 -22.86
N VAL A 150 7.17 -17.64 -21.74
CA VAL A 150 7.63 -16.23 -21.67
C VAL A 150 9.02 -16.07 -21.05
N GLY A 151 9.73 -17.18 -20.79
CA GLY A 151 11.09 -17.19 -20.26
C GLY A 151 11.18 -17.08 -18.74
N GLY A 152 10.05 -17.25 -18.04
CA GLY A 152 9.94 -17.14 -16.59
C GLY A 152 9.15 -15.92 -16.15
N TYR A 153 8.87 -15.85 -14.86
CA TYR A 153 8.13 -14.76 -14.25
C TYR A 153 8.74 -14.41 -12.91
N LYS A 154 8.98 -13.12 -12.68
CA LYS A 154 9.39 -12.58 -11.38
C LYS A 154 8.24 -11.81 -10.78
N VAL A 155 7.87 -12.16 -9.55
CA VAL A 155 6.87 -11.37 -8.82
C VAL A 155 7.44 -9.98 -8.51
N PHE A 156 8.77 -9.92 -8.31
CA PHE A 156 9.52 -8.69 -8.04
C PHE A 156 10.69 -8.51 -9.00
N GLY A 157 10.86 -7.29 -9.51
CA GLY A 157 12.10 -6.91 -10.18
C GLY A 157 13.24 -6.68 -9.18
N LEU A 158 14.45 -6.50 -9.69
CA LEU A 158 15.56 -6.00 -8.88
C LEU A 158 15.16 -4.67 -8.23
N ARG A 159 15.18 -4.62 -6.89
CA ARG A 159 14.96 -3.41 -6.10
C ARG A 159 16.20 -3.10 -5.27
N SER A 160 16.51 -1.83 -5.11
CA SER A 160 17.53 -1.39 -4.17
C SER A 160 17.12 -0.07 -3.52
N LYS A 161 17.15 -0.04 -2.19
CA LYS A 161 16.95 1.19 -1.42
C LYS A 161 18.00 2.25 -1.76
N GLU A 162 19.25 1.83 -1.94
CA GLU A 162 20.41 2.72 -2.07
C GLU A 162 20.85 2.97 -3.51
N ASN A 163 20.54 2.05 -4.44
CA ASN A 163 20.91 2.19 -5.84
C ASN A 163 19.66 2.41 -6.71
N LEU A 164 19.36 3.69 -6.95
CA LEU A 164 18.21 4.10 -7.74
C LEU A 164 18.31 3.61 -9.19
N ASP A 165 19.47 3.69 -9.83
CA ASP A 165 19.64 3.24 -11.23
C ASP A 165 19.36 1.74 -11.39
N ARG A 166 19.80 0.93 -10.43
CA ARG A 166 19.51 -0.51 -10.41
C ARG A 166 18.02 -0.77 -10.25
N SER A 167 17.33 0.00 -9.41
CA SER A 167 15.86 -0.09 -9.27
C SER A 167 15.16 0.26 -10.58
N ILE A 168 15.61 1.32 -11.27
CA ILE A 168 15.06 1.75 -12.57
C ILE A 168 15.28 0.66 -13.62
N ALA A 169 16.51 0.15 -13.74
CA ALA A 169 16.83 -0.93 -14.67
C ALA A 169 15.97 -2.19 -14.44
N GLY A 170 15.75 -2.56 -13.17
CA GLY A 170 14.86 -3.65 -12.79
C GLY A 170 13.42 -3.45 -13.27
N MET A 171 12.88 -2.23 -13.17
CA MET A 171 11.53 -1.90 -13.68
C MET A 171 11.44 -2.03 -15.20
N HIS A 172 12.46 -1.57 -15.93
CA HIS A 172 12.50 -1.69 -17.40
C HIS A 172 12.58 -3.15 -17.88
N GLU A 173 13.10 -4.06 -17.04
CA GLU A 173 13.08 -5.50 -17.27
C GLU A 173 11.70 -6.11 -16.96
N THR A 174 11.11 -5.79 -15.80
CA THR A 174 9.88 -6.44 -15.34
C THR A 174 8.63 -5.98 -16.08
N ILE A 175 8.53 -4.71 -16.47
CA ILE A 175 7.33 -4.19 -17.14
C ILE A 175 7.00 -4.99 -18.43
N PRO A 176 7.92 -5.16 -19.39
CA PRO A 176 7.64 -5.97 -20.58
C PRO A 176 7.41 -7.45 -20.27
N MET A 177 8.13 -8.01 -19.30
CA MET A 177 7.92 -9.40 -18.88
C MET A 177 6.49 -9.61 -18.37
N ARG A 178 5.99 -8.72 -17.49
CA ARG A 178 4.62 -8.76 -16.97
C ARG A 178 3.58 -8.66 -18.07
N VAL A 179 3.77 -7.74 -19.03
CA VAL A 179 2.86 -7.59 -20.16
C VAL A 179 2.84 -8.83 -21.04
N ARG A 180 4.01 -9.39 -21.39
CA ARG A 180 4.08 -10.62 -22.19
C ARG A 180 3.39 -11.79 -21.50
N ALA A 181 3.60 -11.95 -20.20
CA ALA A 181 2.94 -13.00 -19.41
C ALA A 181 1.43 -12.79 -19.35
N GLY A 182 0.97 -11.57 -19.05
CA GLY A 182 -0.45 -11.23 -19.01
C GLY A 182 -1.14 -11.46 -20.35
N GLN A 183 -0.53 -11.00 -21.45
CA GLN A 183 -1.05 -11.21 -22.80
C GLN A 183 -1.12 -12.70 -23.14
N TYR A 184 -0.04 -13.46 -22.91
CA TYR A 184 -0.02 -14.89 -23.16
C TYR A 184 -1.16 -15.60 -22.41
N LEU A 185 -1.30 -15.34 -21.11
CA LEU A 185 -2.32 -15.97 -20.28
C LEU A 185 -3.75 -15.56 -20.67
N TRP A 186 -3.95 -14.29 -21.05
CA TRP A 186 -5.23 -13.83 -21.58
C TRP A 186 -5.64 -14.57 -22.86
N GLU A 187 -4.68 -14.80 -23.76
CA GLU A 187 -4.92 -15.44 -25.04
C GLU A 187 -5.08 -16.96 -24.94
N SER A 188 -4.26 -17.62 -24.10
CA SER A 188 -4.23 -19.07 -23.95
C SER A 188 -5.31 -19.62 -23.02
N HIS A 189 -5.59 -18.95 -21.90
CA HIS A 189 -6.59 -19.40 -20.91
C HIS A 189 -7.96 -18.73 -21.10
N ARG A 190 -8.02 -17.61 -21.82
CA ARG A 190 -9.26 -16.86 -22.12
C ARG A 190 -10.18 -16.65 -20.90
N PRO A 191 -9.68 -16.05 -19.80
CA PRO A 191 -10.50 -15.79 -18.63
C PRO A 191 -11.65 -14.81 -18.94
N ASP A 192 -12.76 -14.94 -18.22
CA ASP A 192 -13.87 -13.97 -18.24
C ASP A 192 -13.44 -12.67 -17.53
N PHE A 193 -12.65 -12.79 -16.47
CA PHE A 193 -12.11 -11.66 -15.72
C PHE A 193 -10.60 -11.80 -15.52
N MET A 194 -9.82 -10.79 -15.90
CA MET A 194 -8.40 -10.74 -15.58
C MET A 194 -7.99 -9.43 -14.92
N THR A 195 -7.10 -9.48 -13.94
CA THR A 195 -6.44 -8.30 -13.37
C THR A 195 -4.92 -8.44 -13.48
N LEU A 196 -4.25 -7.40 -13.96
CA LEU A 196 -2.79 -7.29 -14.02
C LEU A 196 -2.34 -5.98 -13.34
N VAL A 197 -1.49 -6.07 -12.31
CA VAL A 197 -1.02 -4.90 -11.55
C VAL A 197 0.47 -4.61 -11.77
N PHE A 198 0.76 -3.33 -12.00
CA PHE A 198 2.09 -2.75 -12.06
C PHE A 198 2.38 -1.98 -10.77
N MET A 199 3.26 -2.53 -9.95
CA MET A 199 3.75 -1.87 -8.73
C MET A 199 4.85 -0.85 -9.05
N GLU A 200 5.44 -0.93 -10.24
CA GLU A 200 6.56 -0.09 -10.66
C GLU A 200 6.24 1.39 -10.60
N THR A 201 4.98 1.78 -10.82
CA THR A 201 4.51 3.17 -10.73
C THR A 201 4.61 3.72 -9.31
N ASP A 202 4.16 2.97 -8.29
CA ASP A 202 4.27 3.39 -6.89
C ASP A 202 5.73 3.48 -6.44
N VAL A 203 6.49 2.42 -6.67
CA VAL A 203 7.88 2.33 -6.22
C VAL A 203 8.76 3.45 -6.79
N ILE A 204 8.54 3.84 -8.05
CA ILE A 204 9.34 4.93 -8.63
C ILE A 204 8.92 6.30 -8.13
N GLN A 205 7.63 6.51 -7.89
CA GLN A 205 7.10 7.76 -7.37
C GLN A 205 7.71 8.07 -6.00
N HIS A 206 7.73 7.09 -5.10
CA HIS A 206 8.36 7.23 -3.79
C HIS A 206 9.80 7.74 -3.85
N LYS A 207 10.57 7.42 -4.90
CA LYS A 207 12.01 7.71 -4.99
C LYS A 207 12.34 8.94 -5.83
N CYS A 208 11.53 9.28 -6.84
CA CYS A 208 11.91 10.25 -7.87
C CYS A 208 11.06 11.52 -7.93
N TRP A 209 10.02 11.68 -7.10
CA TRP A 209 9.08 12.79 -7.21
C TRP A 209 9.74 14.16 -7.09
N LYS A 210 10.69 14.30 -6.16
CA LYS A 210 11.48 15.52 -5.94
C LYS A 210 12.26 16.00 -7.15
N TYR A 211 12.45 15.15 -8.17
CA TYR A 211 13.16 15.54 -9.40
C TYR A 211 12.22 16.07 -10.49
N MET A 212 10.93 15.70 -10.46
CA MET A 212 9.96 16.07 -11.51
C MET A 212 9.02 17.21 -11.12
N ASP A 213 8.73 17.37 -9.83
CA ASP A 213 7.71 18.31 -9.35
C ASP A 213 8.32 19.55 -8.70
N ALA A 214 8.12 20.71 -9.33
CA ALA A 214 8.62 21.99 -8.83
C ALA A 214 7.99 22.42 -7.49
N ALA A 215 6.84 21.86 -7.12
CA ALA A 215 6.20 22.12 -5.82
C ALA A 215 6.86 21.35 -4.67
N HIS A 216 7.69 20.34 -4.96
CA HIS A 216 8.33 19.54 -3.93
C HIS A 216 9.35 20.38 -3.11
N PRO A 217 9.36 20.31 -1.75
CA PRO A 217 10.25 21.13 -0.91
C PRO A 217 11.73 21.02 -1.26
N GLU A 218 12.18 19.82 -1.62
CA GLU A 218 13.59 19.56 -1.99
C GLU A 218 13.90 19.77 -3.48
N TYR A 219 12.96 20.24 -4.32
CA TYR A 219 13.16 20.33 -5.78
C TYR A 219 14.35 21.22 -6.17
N ALA A 220 14.51 22.37 -5.50
CA ALA A 220 15.60 23.29 -5.76
C ALA A 220 16.97 22.71 -5.31
N ALA A 221 16.99 21.99 -4.19
CA ALA A 221 18.21 21.40 -3.62
C ALA A 221 18.78 20.27 -4.50
N ASN A 222 17.94 19.64 -5.34
CA ASN A 222 18.31 18.50 -6.17
C ASN A 222 18.67 18.87 -7.63
N ALA A 223 18.96 20.15 -7.91
CA ALA A 223 19.16 20.65 -9.28
C ALA A 223 20.22 19.89 -10.09
N ALA A 224 21.29 19.40 -9.44
CA ALA A 224 22.38 18.65 -10.09
C ALA A 224 21.92 17.30 -10.65
N ASP A 225 20.98 16.63 -9.99
CA ASP A 225 20.52 15.29 -10.35
C ASP A 225 19.25 15.30 -11.22
N ARG A 226 18.56 16.44 -11.34
CA ARG A 226 17.30 16.54 -12.12
C ARG A 226 17.45 16.11 -13.56
N GLY A 227 18.56 16.46 -14.22
CA GLY A 227 18.81 16.06 -15.61
C GLY A 227 18.86 14.54 -15.80
N ARG A 228 19.16 13.80 -14.74
CA ARG A 228 19.24 12.33 -14.73
C ARG A 228 17.91 11.67 -14.37
N TYR A 229 17.16 12.22 -13.41
CA TYR A 229 16.03 11.52 -12.79
C TYR A 229 14.64 12.15 -13.00
N ALA A 230 14.54 13.38 -13.52
CA ALA A 230 13.25 14.06 -13.71
C ALA A 230 12.31 13.28 -14.65
N ASP A 231 12.88 12.56 -15.63
CA ASP A 231 12.11 11.79 -16.60
C ASP A 231 11.74 10.38 -16.13
N THR A 232 12.21 9.96 -14.96
CA THR A 232 12.11 8.55 -14.56
C THR A 232 10.67 8.11 -14.27
N ILE A 233 9.91 8.92 -13.52
CA ILE A 233 8.49 8.63 -13.26
C ILE A 233 7.71 8.58 -14.56
N PRO A 234 7.65 9.65 -15.39
CA PRO A 234 6.88 9.60 -16.62
C PRO A 234 7.43 8.55 -17.62
N GLY A 235 8.73 8.24 -17.58
CA GLY A 235 9.34 7.17 -18.36
C GLY A 235 8.84 5.76 -17.99
N VAL A 236 8.55 5.49 -16.71
CA VAL A 236 7.92 4.23 -16.28
C VAL A 236 6.51 4.10 -16.85
N TYR A 237 5.69 5.17 -16.79
CA TYR A 237 4.35 5.18 -17.40
C TYR A 237 4.42 4.97 -18.91
N SER A 238 5.34 5.67 -19.61
CA SER A 238 5.57 5.47 -21.04
C SER A 238 5.96 4.03 -21.37
N ARG A 239 6.79 3.39 -20.53
CA ARG A 239 7.21 2.00 -20.76
C ARG A 239 6.05 1.02 -20.60
N ILE A 240 5.17 1.25 -19.63
CA ILE A 240 3.95 0.46 -19.44
C ILE A 240 3.02 0.64 -20.64
N ASP A 241 2.79 1.89 -21.08
CA ASP A 241 1.94 2.22 -22.22
C ASP A 241 2.44 1.58 -23.52
N GLU A 242 3.74 1.69 -23.81
CA GLU A 242 4.37 1.10 -24.99
C GLU A 242 4.22 -0.43 -25.00
N ALA A 243 4.47 -1.07 -23.85
CA ALA A 243 4.39 -2.53 -23.76
C ALA A 243 2.93 -3.02 -23.90
N LEU A 244 1.97 -2.34 -23.26
CA LEU A 244 0.55 -2.71 -23.32
C LEU A 244 -0.10 -2.41 -24.68
N GLY A 245 0.36 -1.38 -25.39
CA GLY A 245 -0.27 -0.85 -26.60
C GLY A 245 -0.67 -1.92 -27.62
N PRO A 246 0.25 -2.78 -28.10
CA PRO A 246 -0.07 -3.83 -29.06
C PRO A 246 -1.16 -4.80 -28.57
N TRP A 247 -1.11 -5.20 -27.30
CA TRP A 247 -2.09 -6.11 -26.72
C TRP A 247 -3.46 -5.46 -26.58
N LEU A 248 -3.53 -4.24 -26.02
CA LEU A 248 -4.78 -3.48 -25.88
C LEU A 248 -5.43 -3.16 -27.24
N ASN A 249 -4.63 -3.04 -28.30
CA ASN A 249 -5.12 -2.86 -29.67
C ASN A 249 -5.73 -4.13 -30.28
N ALA A 250 -5.35 -5.30 -29.79
CA ALA A 250 -5.77 -6.59 -30.31
C ALA A 250 -6.95 -7.21 -29.54
N LEU A 251 -7.41 -6.57 -28.45
CA LEU A 251 -8.61 -6.99 -27.72
C LEU A 251 -9.85 -6.89 -28.59
N ASP A 252 -10.80 -7.81 -28.38
CA ASP A 252 -12.08 -7.77 -29.08
C ASP A 252 -13.04 -6.74 -28.47
N ASP A 253 -14.07 -6.39 -29.25
CA ASP A 253 -15.08 -5.39 -28.88
C ASP A 253 -15.97 -5.82 -27.70
N ASP A 254 -15.96 -7.11 -27.34
CA ASP A 254 -16.67 -7.66 -26.19
C ASP A 254 -15.86 -7.58 -24.88
N THR A 255 -14.61 -7.10 -24.94
CA THR A 255 -13.76 -6.87 -23.77
C THR A 255 -13.93 -5.46 -23.23
N THR A 256 -14.35 -5.34 -21.96
CA THR A 256 -14.26 -4.09 -21.20
C THR A 256 -12.90 -3.98 -20.54
N VAL A 257 -12.20 -2.89 -20.78
CA VAL A 257 -10.91 -2.56 -20.14
C VAL A 257 -11.15 -1.52 -19.05
N ILE A 258 -10.62 -1.80 -17.86
CA ILE A 258 -10.60 -0.87 -16.72
C ILE A 258 -9.15 -0.56 -16.41
N ILE A 259 -8.74 0.70 -16.57
CA ILE A 259 -7.47 1.20 -16.05
C ILE A 259 -7.76 1.85 -14.71
N MET A 260 -7.07 1.47 -13.65
CA MET A 260 -7.29 2.08 -12.34
C MET A 260 -6.02 2.15 -11.50
N SER A 261 -6.06 2.96 -10.44
CA SER A 261 -5.10 2.90 -9.35
C SER A 261 -5.80 2.65 -8.02
N ASP A 262 -5.10 2.01 -7.11
CA ASP A 262 -5.57 1.72 -5.76
C ASP A 262 -5.60 2.98 -4.86
N HIS A 263 -4.67 3.89 -5.08
CA HIS A 263 -4.62 5.24 -4.51
C HIS A 263 -3.92 6.23 -5.47
N GLY A 264 -3.78 7.48 -5.05
CA GLY A 264 -2.96 8.48 -5.75
C GLY A 264 -1.56 8.60 -5.16
N ALA A 265 -0.81 9.59 -5.65
CA ALA A 265 0.51 9.95 -5.15
C ALA A 265 0.75 11.46 -5.17
N GLY A 266 1.64 11.93 -4.31
CA GLY A 266 2.05 13.34 -4.21
C GLY A 266 3.35 13.52 -3.41
N PRO A 267 3.87 14.76 -3.33
CA PRO A 267 5.13 15.04 -2.64
C PRO A 267 5.04 14.69 -1.15
N LEU A 268 6.13 14.18 -0.59
CA LEU A 268 6.26 13.98 0.85
C LEU A 268 7.04 15.16 1.43
N ASN A 269 6.42 15.88 2.37
CA ASN A 269 7.10 16.95 3.09
C ASN A 269 8.03 16.35 4.14
N LYS A 270 7.47 15.63 5.12
CA LYS A 270 8.25 15.02 6.20
C LYS A 270 7.63 13.74 6.72
N PHE A 271 8.48 12.81 7.12
CA PHE A 271 8.09 11.71 8.01
C PHE A 271 7.92 12.22 9.44
N LEU A 272 6.96 11.64 10.16
CA LEU A 272 6.58 11.97 11.52
C LEU A 272 7.04 10.85 12.47
N HIS A 273 7.92 11.17 13.41
CA HIS A 273 8.29 10.26 14.49
C HIS A 273 7.25 10.32 15.61
N LEU A 274 6.09 9.71 15.38
CA LEU A 274 4.92 9.79 16.27
C LEU A 274 5.22 9.30 17.70
N ASN A 275 6.02 8.26 17.88
CA ASN A 275 6.41 7.82 19.22
C ASN A 275 7.27 8.87 19.95
N ASN A 276 8.14 9.59 19.25
CA ASN A 276 8.90 10.70 19.84
C ASN A 276 7.97 11.86 20.22
N TRP A 277 6.95 12.13 19.40
CA TRP A 277 5.91 13.10 19.72
C TRP A 277 5.13 12.69 20.97
N LEU A 278 4.71 11.43 21.08
CA LEU A 278 4.03 10.89 22.27
C LEU A 278 4.89 10.97 23.54
N VAL A 279 6.21 10.75 23.44
CA VAL A 279 7.15 10.95 24.55
C VAL A 279 7.18 12.43 24.96
N ARG A 280 7.32 13.35 24.00
CA ARG A 280 7.37 14.80 24.26
C ARG A 280 6.08 15.32 24.89
N GLU A 281 4.94 14.80 24.46
CA GLU A 281 3.61 15.16 24.95
C GLU A 281 3.25 14.46 26.28
N GLY A 282 4.10 13.55 26.76
CA GLY A 282 3.90 12.85 28.03
C GLY A 282 2.88 11.70 27.99
N PHE A 283 2.60 11.15 26.82
CA PHE A 283 1.74 9.97 26.65
C PHE A 283 2.53 8.66 26.71
N MET A 284 3.81 8.69 26.38
CA MET A 284 4.72 7.54 26.40
C MET A 284 5.86 7.79 27.40
N HIS A 285 6.22 6.74 28.15
CA HIS A 285 7.20 6.82 29.23
C HIS A 285 8.23 5.70 29.15
N PHE A 286 9.45 5.99 29.59
CA PHE A 286 10.52 5.01 29.71
C PHE A 286 10.66 4.48 31.14
N LYS A 287 11.24 3.28 31.27
CA LYS A 287 11.48 2.63 32.56
C LYS A 287 12.36 3.50 33.47
N PRO A 288 12.16 3.47 34.80
CA PRO A 288 12.97 4.26 35.74
C PRO A 288 14.38 3.69 35.97
N SER A 289 14.75 2.59 35.31
CA SER A 289 16.06 1.95 35.47
C SER A 289 17.20 2.91 35.08
N ALA A 290 18.37 2.75 35.69
CA ALA A 290 19.53 3.60 35.38
C ALA A 290 19.94 3.49 33.90
N LEU A 291 19.88 2.29 33.34
CA LEU A 291 20.21 2.04 31.93
C LEU A 291 19.24 2.73 30.97
N ALA A 292 17.93 2.62 31.19
CA ALA A 292 16.93 3.28 30.33
C ALA A 292 17.06 4.81 30.40
N ARG A 293 17.32 5.37 31.60
CA ARG A 293 17.59 6.81 31.77
C ARG A 293 18.84 7.26 31.02
N LEU A 294 19.92 6.47 31.09
CA LEU A 294 21.16 6.75 30.36
C LEU A 294 20.94 6.73 28.84
N LYS A 295 20.29 5.68 28.33
CA LYS A 295 19.96 5.55 26.89
C LYS A 295 19.08 6.70 26.42
N HIS A 296 18.05 7.06 27.19
CA HIS A 296 17.18 8.17 26.84
C HIS A 296 17.92 9.51 26.84
N ALA A 297 18.78 9.78 27.82
CA ALA A 297 19.62 10.98 27.83
C ALA A 297 20.58 11.02 26.62
N ALA A 298 21.22 9.90 26.29
CA ALA A 298 22.08 9.79 25.11
C ALA A 298 21.29 10.02 23.81
N PHE A 299 20.09 9.45 23.70
CA PHE A 299 19.16 9.66 22.58
C PHE A 299 18.78 11.14 22.42
N GLN A 300 18.44 11.83 23.51
CA GLN A 300 18.16 13.27 23.50
C GLN A 300 19.37 14.10 23.01
N LEU A 301 20.59 13.66 23.34
CA LEU A 301 21.84 14.26 22.87
C LEU A 301 22.23 13.86 21.43
N GLY A 302 21.40 13.09 20.72
CA GLY A 302 21.64 12.69 19.34
C GLY A 302 22.39 11.38 19.16
N PHE A 303 22.59 10.58 20.21
CA PHE A 303 23.11 9.22 20.08
C PHE A 303 21.98 8.29 19.60
N THR A 304 21.81 8.25 18.28
CA THR A 304 20.75 7.51 17.60
C THR A 304 21.31 6.64 16.48
N PRO A 305 20.60 5.57 16.07
CA PRO A 305 20.97 4.79 14.89
C PRO A 305 21.19 5.64 13.64
N ALA A 306 20.29 6.60 13.36
CA ALA A 306 20.37 7.45 12.17
C ALA A 306 21.65 8.31 12.15
N ASN A 307 21.92 9.05 13.23
CA ASN A 307 23.11 9.91 13.31
C ASN A 307 24.42 9.11 13.25
N MET A 308 24.42 7.89 13.76
CA MET A 308 25.59 7.00 13.66
C MET A 308 25.83 6.55 12.21
N ILE A 309 24.78 6.21 11.46
CA ILE A 309 24.89 5.86 10.04
C ILE A 309 25.41 7.06 9.23
N ASP A 310 24.88 8.26 9.49
CA ASP A 310 25.30 9.48 8.81
C ASP A 310 26.79 9.78 9.08
N LEU A 311 27.24 9.62 10.33
CA LEU A 311 28.64 9.79 10.71
C LEU A 311 29.56 8.78 10.01
N ILE A 312 29.20 7.49 10.01
CA ILE A 312 29.99 6.45 9.34
C ILE A 312 30.10 6.74 7.84
N THR A 313 29.00 7.16 7.22
CA THR A 313 28.91 7.53 5.81
C THR A 313 29.81 8.74 5.49
N ALA A 314 29.73 9.79 6.31
CA ALA A 314 30.53 11.00 6.15
C ALA A 314 32.04 10.74 6.26
N LEU A 315 32.43 9.80 7.12
CA LEU A 315 33.84 9.43 7.33
C LEU A 315 34.44 8.56 6.22
N ARG A 316 33.65 8.15 5.21
CA ARG A 316 34.09 7.30 4.08
C ARG A 316 34.90 6.07 4.51
N LEU A 317 34.63 5.54 5.70
CA LEU A 317 35.26 4.31 6.17
C LEU A 317 34.78 3.20 5.23
N GLY A 318 35.63 2.75 4.30
CA GLY A 318 35.35 1.80 3.19
C GLY A 318 34.90 0.39 3.61
N LEU A 319 34.27 0.26 4.77
CA LEU A 319 33.58 -0.91 5.31
C LEU A 319 32.06 -0.85 5.03
N VAL A 320 31.57 0.20 4.35
CA VAL A 320 30.13 0.49 4.17
C VAL A 320 29.38 -0.65 3.47
N ASP A 321 29.94 -1.30 2.45
CA ASP A 321 29.17 -2.33 1.75
C ASP A 321 29.02 -3.64 2.54
N THR A 322 29.94 -3.95 3.45
CA THR A 322 29.94 -5.24 4.17
C THR A 322 29.43 -5.10 5.61
N ALA A 323 29.80 -4.03 6.31
CA ALA A 323 29.36 -3.80 7.69
C ALA A 323 27.91 -3.33 7.74
N THR A 324 27.48 -2.45 6.82
CA THR A 324 26.10 -1.93 6.81
C THR A 324 25.11 -3.00 6.35
N ASN A 325 25.47 -3.84 5.37
CA ASN A 325 24.64 -4.99 4.98
C ASN A 325 24.56 -6.05 6.07
N LYS A 326 25.65 -6.29 6.81
CA LYS A 326 25.65 -7.24 7.93
C LYS A 326 24.84 -6.72 9.11
N ILE A 327 25.00 -5.46 9.50
CA ILE A 327 24.19 -4.80 10.55
C ILE A 327 22.71 -4.76 10.15
N LYS A 328 22.38 -4.42 8.91
CA LYS A 328 21.00 -4.46 8.40
C LYS A 328 20.40 -5.87 8.41
N SER A 329 21.17 -6.89 8.02
CA SER A 329 20.72 -8.29 8.07
C SER A 329 20.55 -8.80 9.51
N GLU A 330 21.40 -8.36 10.44
CA GLU A 330 21.30 -8.70 11.87
C GLU A 330 20.17 -7.92 12.57
N MET A 331 19.81 -6.73 12.07
CA MET A 331 18.63 -5.98 12.52
C MET A 331 17.30 -6.61 12.05
N ALA A 332 17.32 -7.37 10.95
CA ALA A 332 16.14 -8.04 10.40
C ALA A 332 15.81 -9.38 11.08
N GLN A 333 16.76 -10.01 11.80
CA GLN A 333 16.52 -11.30 12.47
C GLN A 333 16.01 -11.11 13.91
N LYS A 334 14.75 -11.50 14.14
CA LYS A 334 13.99 -11.30 15.39
C LYS A 334 14.38 -12.15 16.60
N GLU A 335 15.27 -13.14 16.48
CA GLU A 335 15.50 -14.11 17.59
C GLU A 335 16.72 -13.85 18.48
N ARG A 336 17.42 -12.73 18.30
CA ARG A 336 18.39 -12.25 19.29
C ARG A 336 18.19 -10.77 19.45
N VAL A 337 18.05 -10.29 20.70
CA VAL A 337 18.13 -8.85 21.02
C VAL A 337 19.29 -8.28 20.22
N THR A 338 18.97 -7.46 19.21
CA THR A 338 19.98 -7.04 18.25
C THR A 338 21.01 -6.23 19.03
N LEU A 339 22.30 -6.31 18.66
CA LEU A 339 23.35 -5.54 19.35
C LEU A 339 22.96 -4.04 19.43
N ALA A 340 22.24 -3.56 18.42
CA ALA A 340 21.62 -2.25 18.37
C ALA A 340 20.60 -2.00 19.51
N GLN A 341 19.66 -2.91 19.78
CA GLN A 341 18.67 -2.77 20.88
C GLN A 341 19.33 -2.71 22.27
N ARG A 342 20.50 -3.34 22.45
CA ARG A 342 21.27 -3.24 23.70
C ARG A 342 21.92 -1.87 23.88
N VAL A 343 22.35 -1.25 22.79
CA VAL A 343 23.11 0.00 22.78
C VAL A 343 22.20 1.22 22.71
N PHE A 344 21.20 1.21 21.83
CA PHE A 344 20.29 2.31 21.58
C PHE A 344 19.01 2.21 22.40
N LEU A 345 18.28 3.33 22.44
CA LEU A 345 16.93 3.37 22.96
C LEU A 345 16.00 2.50 22.10
N SER A 346 15.14 1.72 22.75
CA SER A 346 14.31 0.72 22.07
C SER A 346 12.98 0.50 22.79
N TRP A 347 12.09 -0.32 22.21
CA TRP A 347 10.86 -0.77 22.86
C TRP A 347 11.08 -1.44 24.22
N ASP A 348 12.23 -2.11 24.43
CA ASP A 348 12.56 -2.73 25.71
C ASP A 348 12.77 -1.71 26.82
N ASP A 349 13.03 -0.44 26.48
CA ASP A 349 13.23 0.64 27.43
C ASP A 349 11.90 1.35 27.79
N VAL A 350 10.81 1.07 27.07
CA VAL A 350 9.47 1.65 27.32
C VAL A 350 8.83 1.04 28.57
N ASP A 351 8.28 1.90 29.43
CA ASP A 351 7.46 1.50 30.57
C ASP A 351 6.00 1.39 30.14
N TRP A 352 5.63 0.20 29.68
CA TRP A 352 4.26 -0.07 29.22
C TRP A 352 3.21 0.07 30.33
N SER A 353 3.57 -0.15 31.59
CA SER A 353 2.64 0.01 32.71
C SER A 353 2.19 1.45 32.94
N ARG A 354 2.93 2.42 32.39
CA ARG A 354 2.66 3.86 32.50
C ARG A 354 2.38 4.53 31.16
N THR A 355 2.79 3.93 30.06
CA THR A 355 2.55 4.44 28.70
C THR A 355 1.09 4.27 28.32
N VAL A 356 0.37 5.37 28.13
CA VAL A 356 -1.08 5.36 27.87
C VAL A 356 -1.41 5.32 26.38
N ALA A 357 -0.49 5.75 25.53
CA ALA A 357 -0.67 5.71 24.08
C ALA A 357 0.67 5.46 23.36
N TYR A 358 0.58 4.85 22.18
CA TYR A 358 1.72 4.47 21.36
C TYR A 358 1.30 4.41 19.89
N THR A 359 2.26 4.47 18.97
CA THR A 359 2.03 4.08 17.58
C THR A 359 2.76 2.76 17.29
N LEU A 360 2.11 1.94 16.48
CA LEU A 360 2.64 0.72 15.88
C LEU A 360 2.08 0.68 14.47
N GLY A 361 2.91 0.33 13.49
CA GLY A 361 2.47 0.29 12.11
C GLY A 361 3.51 0.88 11.18
N GLY A 362 3.26 0.75 9.89
CA GLY A 362 4.06 1.33 8.83
C GLY A 362 3.73 2.81 8.70
N ASN A 363 3.36 3.21 7.49
CA ASN A 363 3.02 4.59 7.14
C ASN A 363 1.62 5.03 7.60
N TYR A 364 0.90 4.22 8.38
CA TYR A 364 -0.43 4.54 8.89
C TYR A 364 -0.37 5.59 10.01
N THR A 365 -0.91 6.78 9.76
CA THR A 365 -1.04 7.89 10.71
C THR A 365 -2.14 7.61 11.76
N GLY A 366 -1.83 6.78 12.75
CA GLY A 366 -2.72 6.48 13.86
C GLY A 366 -2.01 6.26 15.20
N VAL A 367 -2.79 6.42 16.26
CA VAL A 367 -2.37 6.26 17.65
C VAL A 367 -3.25 5.21 18.32
N TYR A 368 -2.62 4.22 18.92
CA TYR A 368 -3.26 3.22 19.77
C TYR A 368 -3.23 3.68 21.23
N VAL A 369 -4.33 3.42 21.93
CA VAL A 369 -4.40 3.51 23.38
C VAL A 369 -3.94 2.17 23.96
N ASN A 370 -3.10 2.22 25.00
CA ASN A 370 -2.66 1.05 25.75
C ASN A 370 -3.78 0.60 26.71
N LEU A 371 -4.82 0.00 26.15
CA LEU A 371 -6.10 -0.30 26.77
C LEU A 371 -6.05 -1.62 27.54
N ARG A 372 -6.52 -1.58 28.79
CA ARG A 372 -6.64 -2.77 29.63
C ARG A 372 -7.58 -3.79 28.99
N GLY A 373 -7.10 -5.03 28.87
CA GLY A 373 -7.85 -6.15 28.28
C GLY A 373 -7.63 -6.33 26.78
N ARG A 374 -6.97 -5.39 26.09
CA ARG A 374 -6.58 -5.52 24.69
C ARG A 374 -5.06 -5.59 24.53
N GLU A 375 -4.33 -4.72 25.22
CA GLU A 375 -2.87 -4.73 25.25
C GLU A 375 -2.33 -5.53 26.46
N PRO A 376 -1.19 -6.23 26.32
CA PRO A 376 -0.68 -7.12 27.36
C PRO A 376 -0.30 -6.41 28.66
N GLN A 377 0.11 -5.14 28.58
CA GLN A 377 0.37 -4.28 29.74
C GLN A 377 -0.53 -3.02 29.70
N GLY A 378 -1.76 -3.18 29.21
CA GLY A 378 -2.74 -2.10 29.11
C GLY A 378 -3.02 -1.43 30.44
N CYS A 379 -2.70 -0.14 30.55
CA CYS A 379 -2.83 0.65 31.78
C CYS A 379 -4.08 1.53 31.80
N VAL A 380 -4.68 1.84 30.64
CA VAL A 380 -5.87 2.69 30.50
C VAL A 380 -7.14 1.87 30.71
N THR A 381 -8.07 2.33 31.54
CA THR A 381 -9.34 1.65 31.80
C THR A 381 -10.36 1.95 30.70
N PRO A 382 -11.09 0.95 30.18
CA PRO A 382 -12.22 1.18 29.28
C PRO A 382 -13.28 2.10 29.88
N GLY A 383 -14.01 2.83 29.04
CA GLY A 383 -15.04 3.80 29.45
C GLY A 383 -14.50 5.22 29.51
N ALA A 384 -14.89 5.99 30.53
CA ALA A 384 -14.65 7.44 30.58
C ALA A 384 -13.15 7.83 30.51
N GLU A 385 -12.25 7.04 31.10
CA GLU A 385 -10.80 7.30 31.03
C GLU A 385 -10.27 7.17 29.59
N TYR A 386 -10.65 6.09 28.91
CA TYR A 386 -10.34 5.86 27.50
C TYR A 386 -10.89 6.97 26.60
N GLU A 387 -12.15 7.37 26.78
CA GLU A 387 -12.76 8.45 26.00
C GLU A 387 -12.04 9.79 26.19
N ALA A 388 -11.78 10.19 27.43
CA ALA A 388 -11.09 11.43 27.75
C ALA A 388 -9.65 11.44 27.20
N LEU A 389 -8.96 10.30 27.20
CA LEU A 389 -7.63 10.18 26.62
C LEU A 389 -7.67 10.37 25.09
N ARG A 390 -8.66 9.79 24.41
CA ARG A 390 -8.83 9.96 22.95
C ARG A 390 -9.07 11.42 22.59
N ASP A 391 -9.91 12.13 23.35
CA ASP A 391 -10.15 13.56 23.15
C ASP A 391 -8.86 14.37 23.33
N ARG A 392 -8.11 14.10 24.40
CA ARG A 392 -6.83 14.75 24.66
C ARG A 392 -5.81 14.49 23.55
N LEU A 393 -5.70 13.25 23.06
CA LEU A 393 -4.83 12.90 21.93
C LEU A 393 -5.24 13.66 20.67
N ALA A 394 -6.54 13.69 20.37
CA ALA A 394 -7.06 14.39 19.21
C ALA A 394 -6.79 15.90 19.26
N ASP A 395 -6.97 16.53 20.42
CA ASP A 395 -6.69 17.96 20.60
C ASP A 395 -5.20 18.30 20.45
N ARG A 396 -4.32 17.44 20.98
CA ARG A 396 -2.86 17.63 20.81
C ARG A 396 -2.43 17.44 19.35
N LEU A 397 -3.00 16.48 18.63
CA LEU A 397 -2.75 16.30 17.19
C LEU A 397 -3.20 17.52 16.38
N ARG A 398 -4.39 18.08 16.66
CA ARG A 398 -4.90 19.31 15.99
C ARG A 398 -4.03 20.54 16.24
N GLN A 399 -3.30 20.57 17.36
CA GLN A 399 -2.40 21.67 17.72
C GLN A 399 -0.98 21.48 17.19
N TRP A 400 -0.64 20.30 16.66
CA TRP A 400 0.71 20.01 16.20
C TRP A 400 1.01 20.74 14.89
N ARG A 401 2.12 21.48 14.88
CA ARG A 401 2.59 22.25 13.73
C ARG A 401 3.99 21.85 13.34
N ASP A 402 4.29 21.94 12.05
CA ASP A 402 5.64 21.89 11.54
C ASP A 402 6.40 23.13 12.04
N PRO A 403 7.52 22.97 12.79
CA PRO A 403 8.27 24.10 13.32
C PRO A 403 8.94 24.96 12.24
N ASP A 404 9.21 24.41 11.05
CA ASP A 404 9.90 25.12 9.98
C ASP A 404 8.94 25.98 9.15
N THR A 405 7.69 25.53 8.97
CA THR A 405 6.70 26.19 8.11
C THR A 405 5.53 26.81 8.87
N GLY A 406 5.30 26.40 10.12
CA GLY A 406 4.12 26.78 10.91
C GLY A 406 2.82 26.10 10.48
N GLN A 407 2.83 25.27 9.43
CA GLN A 407 1.65 24.58 8.94
C GLN A 407 1.12 23.56 9.96
N PRO A 408 -0.20 23.40 10.11
CA PRO A 408 -0.77 22.27 10.85
C PRO A 408 -0.30 20.93 10.26
N ILE A 409 -0.01 19.96 11.12
CA ILE A 409 0.33 18.60 10.68
C ILE A 409 -0.94 17.83 10.31
N ALA A 410 -1.94 17.84 11.19
CA ALA A 410 -3.21 17.16 10.98
C ALA A 410 -4.22 18.08 10.29
N ASP A 411 -4.87 17.59 9.24
CA ASP A 411 -6.04 18.20 8.61
C ASP A 411 -7.33 17.77 9.34
N ARG A 412 -7.55 16.46 9.43
CA ARG A 412 -8.70 15.88 10.15
C ARG A 412 -8.22 14.83 11.13
N VAL A 413 -8.87 14.79 12.28
CA VAL A 413 -8.63 13.79 13.32
C VAL A 413 -9.95 13.10 13.63
N TYR A 414 -9.93 11.77 13.54
CA TYR A 414 -11.06 10.87 13.69
C TYR A 414 -10.83 9.97 14.90
N ARG A 415 -11.92 9.67 15.59
CA ARG A 415 -12.03 8.43 16.35
C ARG A 415 -12.21 7.28 15.36
N ARG A 416 -11.69 6.12 15.71
CA ARG A 416 -11.76 4.91 14.88
C ARG A 416 -13.15 4.64 14.32
N GLU A 417 -14.17 4.69 15.18
CA GLU A 417 -15.57 4.41 14.85
C GLU A 417 -16.20 5.39 13.86
N GLU A 418 -15.59 6.55 13.60
CA GLU A 418 -16.09 7.52 12.62
C GLU A 418 -15.78 7.10 11.18
N ILE A 419 -14.73 6.28 10.97
CA ILE A 419 -14.26 5.89 9.64
C ILE A 419 -14.15 4.37 9.45
N HIS A 420 -14.16 3.59 10.54
CA HIS A 420 -14.09 2.15 10.53
C HIS A 420 -15.26 1.52 11.26
N ALA A 421 -16.02 0.71 10.53
CA ALA A 421 -17.09 -0.14 11.06
C ALA A 421 -16.94 -1.56 10.53
N GLY A 422 -17.36 -2.54 11.33
CA GLY A 422 -17.30 -3.96 10.98
C GLY A 422 -16.56 -4.80 12.01
N PRO A 423 -16.54 -6.13 11.83
CA PRO A 423 -16.02 -7.10 12.80
C PRO A 423 -14.53 -6.97 13.11
N TYR A 424 -13.76 -6.25 12.28
CA TYR A 424 -12.31 -6.07 12.45
C TYR A 424 -11.92 -4.62 12.69
N ALA A 425 -12.89 -3.73 12.94
CA ALA A 425 -12.62 -2.32 13.18
C ALA A 425 -11.71 -2.12 14.40
N ASP A 426 -11.73 -3.01 15.39
CA ASP A 426 -10.89 -2.96 16.60
C ASP A 426 -9.38 -3.14 16.34
N ARG A 427 -9.00 -3.67 15.16
CA ARG A 427 -7.60 -3.77 14.71
C ARG A 427 -7.01 -2.43 14.29
N ALA A 428 -7.84 -1.43 13.97
CA ALA A 428 -7.38 -0.09 13.61
C ALA A 428 -6.97 0.74 14.85
N PRO A 429 -6.12 1.76 14.67
CA PRO A 429 -5.77 2.72 15.73
C PRO A 429 -7.01 3.41 16.33
N ASP A 430 -6.94 3.79 17.60
CA ASP A 430 -8.07 4.36 18.33
C ASP A 430 -8.34 5.83 17.97
N VAL A 431 -7.27 6.56 17.61
CA VAL A 431 -7.30 7.92 17.08
C VAL A 431 -6.49 7.93 15.78
N ILE A 432 -7.08 8.39 14.69
CA ILE A 432 -6.52 8.38 13.34
C ILE A 432 -6.53 9.81 12.82
N PHE A 433 -5.54 10.22 12.06
CA PHE A 433 -5.56 11.54 11.42
C PHE A 433 -5.10 11.48 9.97
N THR A 434 -5.68 12.33 9.13
CA THR A 434 -5.12 12.67 7.82
C THR A 434 -4.26 13.91 7.98
N SER A 435 -3.11 13.94 7.32
CA SER A 435 -2.25 15.12 7.32
C SER A 435 -2.68 16.12 6.25
N VAL A 436 -2.27 17.38 6.42
CA VAL A 436 -2.48 18.42 5.41
C VAL A 436 -1.84 17.98 4.09
N ASP A 437 -2.64 18.03 3.01
CA ASP A 437 -2.31 17.55 1.66
C ASP A 437 -1.79 16.11 1.61
N GLU A 438 -2.05 15.32 2.65
CA GLU A 438 -1.46 13.99 2.91
C GLU A 438 0.08 13.97 2.73
N ALA A 439 0.74 15.10 3.00
CA ALA A 439 2.17 15.30 2.76
C ALA A 439 3.03 15.00 4.00
N TYR A 440 2.41 14.64 5.14
CA TYR A 440 3.10 14.19 6.35
C TYR A 440 2.68 12.77 6.72
N VAL A 441 3.64 11.89 6.93
CA VAL A 441 3.38 10.46 7.07
C VAL A 441 4.06 9.91 8.30
N GLY A 442 3.42 8.98 9.02
CA GLY A 442 4.05 8.30 10.14
C GLY A 442 5.31 7.54 9.70
N PHE A 443 6.41 7.69 10.41
CA PHE A 443 7.60 6.85 10.19
C PHE A 443 7.39 5.51 10.90
N GLY A 444 7.04 4.48 10.13
CA GLY A 444 6.89 3.12 10.63
C GLY A 444 8.21 2.37 10.82
N GLY A 445 8.16 1.19 11.45
CA GLY A 445 9.22 0.17 11.41
C GLY A 445 10.57 0.43 12.12
N HIS A 446 10.83 1.67 12.53
CA HIS A 446 12.13 2.10 13.06
C HIS A 446 11.98 3.02 14.29
N GLU A 447 11.48 2.45 15.38
CA GLU A 447 11.19 3.21 16.59
C GLU A 447 12.48 3.70 17.25
N PHE A 448 12.48 4.98 17.64
CA PHE A 448 13.65 5.65 18.21
C PHE A 448 14.92 5.56 17.32
N ALA A 449 14.78 5.37 16.00
CA ALA A 449 15.90 5.44 15.07
C ALA A 449 16.47 6.87 14.93
N SER A 450 15.64 7.89 15.19
CA SER A 450 16.01 9.29 15.27
C SER A 450 15.37 9.94 16.50
N ASN A 451 15.95 11.03 17.00
CA ASN A 451 15.49 11.82 18.15
C ASN A 451 14.70 13.08 17.76
N VAL A 452 14.52 13.31 16.46
CA VAL A 452 13.69 14.42 15.95
C VAL A 452 12.21 14.03 15.94
N LEU A 453 11.32 15.02 15.84
CA LEU A 453 9.88 14.77 15.70
C LEU A 453 9.44 14.54 14.26
N MET A 454 10.17 15.13 13.32
CA MET A 454 9.89 15.02 11.90
C MET A 454 11.15 15.31 11.09
N ALA A 455 11.28 14.70 9.91
CA ALA A 455 12.41 14.86 9.02
C ALA A 455 12.02 14.65 7.55
N THR A 456 12.72 15.32 6.63
CA THR A 456 12.67 14.94 5.21
C THR A 456 13.42 13.62 5.01
N SER A 457 13.25 13.00 3.84
CA SER A 457 13.99 11.78 3.50
C SER A 457 14.58 11.89 2.11
N ALA A 458 15.90 11.69 2.02
CA ALA A 458 16.59 11.65 0.75
C ALA A 458 16.18 10.46 -0.12
N LEU A 459 15.77 9.35 0.51
CA LEU A 459 15.44 8.08 -0.15
C LEU A 459 13.98 7.99 -0.59
N PHE A 460 13.06 8.54 0.23
CA PHE A 460 11.63 8.50 0.00
C PHE A 460 11.04 9.91 0.09
N ASN A 461 10.54 10.44 -1.02
CA ASN A 461 10.17 11.85 -1.19
C ASN A 461 8.79 12.03 -1.87
N ALA A 462 8.04 10.95 -1.99
CA ALA A 462 6.62 11.00 -2.33
C ALA A 462 5.87 10.02 -1.43
N HIS A 463 4.57 10.22 -1.31
CA HIS A 463 3.69 9.28 -0.62
C HIS A 463 2.29 9.30 -1.21
N HIS A 464 1.44 8.44 -0.69
CA HIS A 464 0.14 8.14 -1.23
C HIS A 464 -0.83 9.32 -1.04
N ARG A 465 -1.88 9.35 -1.85
CA ARG A 465 -3.01 10.28 -1.76
C ARG A 465 -4.32 9.53 -1.79
N MET A 466 -5.36 10.13 -1.20
CA MET A 466 -6.69 9.52 -1.21
C MET A 466 -7.25 9.34 -2.63
N ASP A 467 -6.92 10.23 -3.55
CA ASP A 467 -7.53 10.29 -4.88
C ASP A 467 -6.59 9.71 -5.95
N GLY A 468 -6.94 8.53 -6.44
CA GLY A 468 -6.32 7.86 -7.57
C GLY A 468 -7.08 8.13 -8.89
N MET A 469 -7.00 7.19 -9.82
CA MET A 469 -7.67 7.29 -11.12
C MET A 469 -8.48 6.04 -11.47
N ILE A 470 -9.51 6.21 -12.28
CA ILE A 470 -10.17 5.12 -13.00
C ILE A 470 -10.56 5.57 -14.41
N SER A 471 -10.46 4.66 -15.37
CA SER A 471 -10.97 4.79 -16.72
C SER A 471 -11.57 3.46 -17.16
N LEU A 472 -12.85 3.46 -17.53
CA LEU A 472 -13.54 2.30 -18.10
C LEU A 472 -13.69 2.50 -19.60
N THR A 473 -13.48 1.47 -20.41
CA THR A 473 -13.68 1.54 -21.87
C THR A 473 -14.16 0.18 -22.37
N GLY A 474 -15.19 0.16 -23.20
CA GLY A 474 -15.75 -1.08 -23.74
C GLY A 474 -17.23 -0.96 -24.04
N ARG A 475 -17.83 -2.09 -24.43
CA ARG A 475 -19.26 -2.17 -24.72
C ARG A 475 -20.09 -1.78 -23.50
N GLY A 476 -21.03 -0.86 -23.70
CA GLY A 476 -21.94 -0.41 -22.64
C GLY A 476 -21.36 0.66 -21.73
N ILE A 477 -20.11 1.07 -21.90
CA ILE A 477 -19.54 2.22 -21.20
C ILE A 477 -20.01 3.52 -21.88
N ARG A 478 -20.40 4.51 -21.07
CA ARG A 478 -20.74 5.86 -21.52
C ARG A 478 -19.49 6.74 -21.49
N PRO A 479 -18.93 7.17 -22.64
CA PRO A 479 -17.73 8.01 -22.65
C PRO A 479 -17.96 9.37 -21.98
N GLY A 480 -16.93 9.90 -21.34
CA GLY A 480 -16.93 11.23 -20.73
C GLY A 480 -16.33 11.27 -19.33
N SER A 481 -16.56 12.40 -18.64
CA SER A 481 -16.12 12.55 -17.26
C SER A 481 -16.98 11.71 -16.32
N LEU A 482 -16.32 10.92 -15.48
CA LEU A 482 -16.92 10.15 -14.42
C LEU A 482 -16.81 10.94 -13.11
N ALA A 483 -17.94 11.14 -12.42
CA ALA A 483 -17.94 11.69 -11.06
C ALA A 483 -17.14 10.78 -10.12
N THR A 484 -16.52 11.34 -9.08
CA THR A 484 -15.71 10.59 -8.11
C THR A 484 -16.41 9.31 -7.64
N ARG A 485 -15.74 8.18 -7.80
CA ARG A 485 -16.17 6.87 -7.31
C ARG A 485 -15.20 6.35 -6.25
N GLN A 486 -15.59 5.32 -5.52
CA GLN A 486 -14.72 4.71 -4.52
C GLN A 486 -14.14 3.40 -5.03
N ILE A 487 -12.96 3.01 -4.56
CA ILE A 487 -12.32 1.75 -4.95
C ILE A 487 -13.18 0.52 -4.65
N ILE A 488 -14.01 0.57 -3.59
CA ILE A 488 -14.97 -0.47 -3.24
C ILE A 488 -16.06 -0.67 -4.29
N ASP A 489 -16.32 0.32 -5.16
CA ASP A 489 -17.31 0.25 -6.24
C ASP A 489 -16.84 -0.64 -7.41
N VAL A 490 -15.55 -1.00 -7.47
CA VAL A 490 -15.00 -1.76 -8.60
C VAL A 490 -15.47 -3.21 -8.61
N ALA A 491 -15.38 -3.94 -7.50
CA ALA A 491 -15.87 -5.32 -7.39
C ALA A 491 -17.35 -5.51 -7.83
N PRO A 492 -18.33 -4.74 -7.30
CA PRO A 492 -19.73 -4.87 -7.73
C PRO A 492 -19.91 -4.47 -9.20
N THR A 493 -19.13 -3.52 -9.71
CA THR A 493 -19.17 -3.14 -11.14
C THR A 493 -18.65 -4.25 -12.04
N VAL A 494 -17.55 -4.94 -11.66
CA VAL A 494 -17.02 -6.10 -12.38
C VAL A 494 -18.04 -7.23 -12.42
N LEU A 495 -18.66 -7.58 -11.29
CA LEU A 495 -19.72 -8.59 -11.24
C LEU A 495 -20.87 -8.25 -12.20
N HIS A 496 -21.32 -7.00 -12.16
CA HIS A 496 -22.41 -6.53 -13.02
C HIS A 496 -22.07 -6.59 -14.51
N LEU A 497 -20.86 -6.16 -14.91
CA LEU A 497 -20.40 -6.21 -16.31
C LEU A 497 -20.36 -7.64 -16.86
N LEU A 498 -20.02 -8.61 -16.00
CA LEU A 498 -19.98 -10.04 -16.33
C LEU A 498 -21.36 -10.72 -16.24
N GLY A 499 -22.39 -10.00 -15.79
CA GLY A 499 -23.75 -10.54 -15.63
C GLY A 499 -23.95 -11.40 -14.38
N TYR A 500 -23.04 -11.32 -13.40
CA TYR A 500 -23.20 -11.97 -12.11
C TYR A 500 -23.97 -11.09 -11.12
N PRO A 501 -24.73 -11.70 -10.20
CA PRO A 501 -25.46 -10.94 -9.19
C PRO A 501 -24.50 -10.33 -8.15
N VAL A 502 -24.82 -9.12 -7.71
CA VAL A 502 -24.03 -8.34 -6.75
C VAL A 502 -24.49 -8.66 -5.32
N PRO A 503 -23.59 -9.13 -4.45
CA PRO A 503 -23.92 -9.39 -3.04
C PRO A 503 -24.34 -8.11 -2.30
N PRO A 504 -25.43 -8.14 -1.52
CA PRO A 504 -25.94 -6.96 -0.81
C PRO A 504 -25.10 -6.54 0.41
N ASP A 505 -24.14 -7.36 0.84
CA ASP A 505 -23.25 -7.11 1.98
C ASP A 505 -21.96 -6.36 1.61
N MET A 506 -21.70 -6.15 0.31
CA MET A 506 -20.69 -5.20 -0.19
C MET A 506 -21.02 -3.76 0.25
N ASP A 507 -19.99 -2.98 0.58
CA ASP A 507 -20.14 -1.54 0.85
C ASP A 507 -20.21 -0.73 -0.45
N GLY A 508 -19.49 -1.20 -1.47
CA GLY A 508 -19.44 -0.58 -2.79
C GLY A 508 -20.73 -0.76 -3.59
N ARG A 509 -20.89 0.07 -4.61
CA ARG A 509 -22.05 0.03 -5.52
C ARG A 509 -21.59 -0.06 -6.96
N VAL A 510 -22.45 -0.60 -7.82
CA VAL A 510 -22.23 -0.56 -9.27
C VAL A 510 -22.09 0.88 -9.73
N MET A 511 -21.06 1.18 -10.53
CA MET A 511 -20.82 2.49 -11.14
C MET A 511 -21.80 2.74 -12.30
N ASP A 512 -23.09 2.77 -12.01
CA ASP A 512 -24.18 3.00 -12.97
C ASP A 512 -23.98 4.22 -13.88
N ASN A 513 -23.45 5.32 -13.36
CA ASN A 513 -23.15 6.53 -14.13
C ASN A 513 -21.99 6.37 -15.14
N ALA A 514 -21.21 5.29 -15.07
CA ALA A 514 -20.22 4.95 -16.10
C ALA A 514 -20.84 4.12 -17.24
N LEU A 515 -22.06 3.62 -17.08
CA LEU A 515 -22.74 2.73 -18.01
C LEU A 515 -23.78 3.48 -18.85
N SER A 516 -23.99 3.03 -20.09
CA SER A 516 -25.02 3.57 -20.97
C SER A 516 -26.41 3.11 -20.53
N LEU A 517 -27.42 3.93 -20.78
CA LEU A 517 -28.80 3.60 -20.44
C LEU A 517 -29.27 2.33 -21.16
N ASP A 518 -28.88 2.15 -22.42
CA ASP A 518 -29.18 0.95 -23.20
C ASP A 518 -28.57 -0.31 -22.56
N PHE A 519 -27.34 -0.21 -22.06
CA PHE A 519 -26.69 -1.33 -21.37
C PHE A 519 -27.43 -1.68 -20.07
N LEU A 520 -27.73 -0.67 -19.24
CA LEU A 520 -28.45 -0.85 -17.97
C LEU A 520 -29.86 -1.41 -18.17
N ASN A 521 -30.55 -1.01 -19.24
CA ASN A 521 -31.88 -1.54 -19.56
C ASN A 521 -31.82 -3.00 -20.04
N ALA A 522 -30.79 -3.35 -20.81
CA ALA A 522 -30.58 -4.72 -21.29
C ALA A 522 -30.01 -5.67 -20.22
N HIS A 523 -29.24 -5.13 -19.28
CA HIS A 523 -28.58 -5.84 -18.20
C HIS A 523 -28.89 -5.12 -16.88
N PRO A 524 -30.08 -5.32 -16.29
CA PRO A 524 -30.38 -4.72 -14.99
C PRO A 524 -29.45 -5.29 -13.91
N VAL A 525 -29.10 -4.46 -12.92
CA VAL A 525 -28.29 -4.89 -11.76
C VAL A 525 -29.06 -5.99 -11.02
N GLN A 526 -28.46 -7.18 -10.97
CA GLN A 526 -29.01 -8.32 -10.23
C GLN A 526 -28.48 -8.28 -8.81
N VAL A 527 -29.35 -8.47 -7.82
CA VAL A 527 -28.97 -8.60 -6.42
C VAL A 527 -28.83 -10.08 -6.08
N GLY A 528 -27.69 -10.46 -5.55
CA GLY A 528 -27.38 -11.83 -5.16
C GLY A 528 -27.72 -12.13 -3.71
N GLU A 529 -27.23 -13.28 -3.25
CA GLU A 529 -27.22 -13.59 -1.82
C GLU A 529 -26.07 -12.86 -1.14
N ALA A 530 -26.25 -12.56 0.15
CA ALA A 530 -25.14 -12.09 0.98
C ALA A 530 -24.07 -13.18 1.01
N VAL A 531 -22.85 -12.80 0.68
CA VAL A 531 -21.74 -13.74 0.63
C VAL A 531 -21.30 -14.17 2.03
N GLY A 532 -21.58 -13.32 3.03
CA GLY A 532 -21.25 -13.58 4.43
C GLY A 532 -19.76 -13.38 4.72
N ALA A 533 -19.43 -13.31 6.01
CA ALA A 533 -18.04 -13.16 6.43
C ALA A 533 -17.28 -14.48 6.25
N ILE A 534 -16.36 -14.54 5.28
CA ILE A 534 -15.18 -15.40 5.44
C ILE A 534 -14.36 -14.78 6.56
N SER A 535 -14.05 -15.57 7.59
CA SER A 535 -13.25 -15.12 8.71
C SER A 535 -11.81 -14.90 8.26
N ALA A 536 -11.30 -13.69 8.48
CA ALA A 536 -9.86 -13.44 8.48
C ALA A 536 -9.15 -14.36 9.47
N ALA A 537 -8.06 -15.00 9.04
CA ALA A 537 -7.16 -15.66 9.97
C ALA A 537 -6.63 -14.65 11.02
N PRO A 538 -6.37 -15.10 12.27
CA PRO A 538 -5.80 -14.23 13.29
C PRO A 538 -4.35 -13.84 12.96
N GLU A 539 -3.67 -14.63 12.12
CA GLU A 539 -2.27 -14.45 11.72
C GLU A 539 -2.06 -14.89 10.26
N SER A 540 -0.98 -14.39 9.64
CA SER A 540 -0.63 -14.64 8.23
C SER A 540 -0.11 -16.06 7.97
N GLY A 541 0.47 -16.70 8.98
CA GLY A 541 1.04 -18.04 8.90
C GLY A 541 2.27 -18.14 7.99
N TYR A 542 3.04 -17.05 7.85
CA TYR A 542 4.39 -17.08 7.30
C TYR A 542 5.34 -17.90 8.19
N SER A 543 6.36 -18.51 7.59
CA SER A 543 7.51 -18.99 8.38
C SER A 543 8.36 -17.80 8.85
N ASP A 544 9.20 -17.97 9.87
CA ASP A 544 10.08 -16.90 10.35
C ASP A 544 11.01 -16.36 9.26
N LYS A 545 11.44 -17.25 8.35
CA LYS A 545 12.23 -16.89 7.18
C LYS A 545 11.43 -15.99 6.24
N ASP A 546 10.21 -16.39 5.90
CA ASP A 546 9.34 -15.62 4.99
C ASP A 546 8.97 -14.26 5.59
N GLU A 547 8.68 -14.22 6.90
CA GLU A 547 8.41 -12.96 7.61
C GLU A 547 9.62 -12.01 7.50
N THR A 548 10.83 -12.52 7.68
CA THR A 548 12.06 -11.73 7.55
C THR A 548 12.24 -11.18 6.12
N GLU A 549 11.99 -12.01 5.10
CA GLU A 549 12.09 -11.61 3.70
C GLU A 549 11.05 -10.53 3.35
N VAL A 550 9.79 -10.71 3.77
CA VAL A 550 8.71 -9.74 3.53
C VAL A 550 8.98 -8.42 4.24
N LEU A 551 9.36 -8.44 5.53
CA LEU A 551 9.68 -7.22 6.27
C LEU A 551 10.90 -6.49 5.68
N GLY A 552 11.95 -7.21 5.28
CA GLY A 552 13.11 -6.63 4.61
C GLY A 552 12.73 -5.90 3.32
N ARG A 553 11.87 -6.51 2.50
CA ARG A 553 11.36 -5.86 1.28
C ARG A 553 10.51 -4.63 1.58
N LEU A 554 9.63 -4.67 2.59
CA LEU A 554 8.83 -3.52 2.98
C LEU A 554 9.72 -2.33 3.41
N ALA A 555 10.83 -2.59 4.10
CA ALA A 555 11.82 -1.57 4.46
C ALA A 555 12.59 -0.99 3.26
N ASP A 556 12.85 -1.80 2.22
CA ASP A 556 13.46 -1.37 0.96
C ASP A 556 12.51 -0.53 0.08
N LEU A 557 11.21 -0.72 0.27
CA LEU A 557 10.14 0.04 -0.37
C LEU A 557 9.77 1.32 0.40
N GLY A 558 10.19 1.44 1.67
CA GLY A 558 9.92 2.63 2.49
C GLY A 558 8.61 2.55 3.27
N TYR A 559 8.08 1.35 3.46
CA TYR A 559 6.94 1.10 4.35
C TYR A 559 7.35 0.85 5.80
N LEU A 560 8.64 0.57 6.05
CA LEU A 560 9.25 0.31 7.35
C LEU A 560 10.57 1.05 7.54
#